data_AF-A0A3D1SRJ4-F1
#
_entry.id   AF-A0A3D1SRJ4-F1
#
_cell.length_a   1.000
_cell.length_b   1.000
_cell.length_c   1.000
_cell.angle_alpha   90.00
_cell.angle_beta   90.00
_cell.angle_gamma   90.00
#
_symmetry.space_group_name_H-M   'P 1'
#
loop_
_entity.id
_entity.type
_entity.pdbx_description
1 polymer ?
#
loop_
_entity_poly.entity_id
_entity_poly.type
_entity_poly.pdbx_seq_one_letter_code
_entity_poly.pdbx_strand_id
1 'polypeptide(L)'
;PILYLFLEPSGKLYQKLQFLLAEDEKAQKSTPPIIQHRRPGPGNPAYGIPASEWSIVLKRVLEHKESLRKVADDYGVSHETIRHVVRAARCG
;
A
#
# COMPACT_ATOMS: atom_id res chain seq x y z
N PRO A 1 -17.84 21.81 -30.96
CA PRO A 1 -17.90 20.87 -29.81
C PRO A 1 -17.42 19.46 -30.22
N ILE A 2 -16.38 18.94 -29.58
CA ILE A 2 -15.68 17.70 -29.97
C ILE A 2 -16.52 16.43 -29.68
N LEU A 3 -17.47 16.52 -28.74
CA LEU A 3 -18.25 15.39 -28.25
C LEU A 3 -19.12 14.71 -29.33
N TYR A 4 -19.54 15.43 -30.38
CA TYR A 4 -20.36 14.85 -31.45
C TYR A 4 -19.62 13.75 -32.23
N LEU A 5 -18.28 13.82 -32.32
CA LEU A 5 -17.48 12.82 -33.03
C LEU A 5 -17.48 11.45 -32.34
N PHE A 6 -17.91 11.40 -31.07
CA PHE A 6 -18.10 10.17 -30.31
C PHE A 6 -19.55 9.67 -30.35
N LEU A 7 -20.47 10.38 -31.00
CA LEU A 7 -21.88 9.98 -31.14
C LEU A 7 -22.20 9.46 -32.54
N GLU A 8 -21.35 9.76 -33.54
CA GLU A 8 -21.51 9.27 -34.91
C GLU A 8 -21.08 7.79 -35.01
N PRO A 9 -21.99 6.85 -35.28
CA PRO A 9 -21.72 5.41 -35.18
C PRO A 9 -20.75 4.87 -36.24
N SER A 10 -20.61 5.56 -37.37
CA SER A 10 -19.61 5.28 -38.42
C SER A 10 -18.27 5.98 -38.17
N GLY A 11 -18.19 6.84 -37.16
CA GLY A 11 -17.01 7.64 -36.86
C GLY A 11 -15.85 6.79 -36.33
N LYS A 12 -14.64 7.09 -36.82
CA LYS A 12 -13.40 6.43 -36.36
C LYS A 12 -13.18 6.56 -34.85
N LEU A 13 -13.61 7.67 -34.25
CA LEU A 13 -13.51 7.90 -32.81
C LEU A 13 -14.53 7.08 -32.01
N TYR A 14 -15.77 6.96 -32.49
CA TYR A 14 -16.77 6.07 -31.91
C TYR A 14 -16.30 4.62 -31.90
N GLN A 15 -15.79 4.11 -33.03
CA GLN A 15 -15.31 2.73 -33.14
C GLN A 15 -14.14 2.44 -32.18
N LYS A 16 -13.19 3.37 -32.05
CA LYS A 16 -12.09 3.25 -31.08
C LYS A 16 -12.59 3.23 -29.64
N LEU A 17 -13.58 4.07 -29.31
CA LEU A 17 -14.19 4.09 -27.99
C LEU A 17 -14.86 2.75 -27.68
N GLN A 18 -15.64 2.20 -28.62
CA GLN A 18 -16.28 0.89 -28.44
C GLN A 18 -15.26 -0.24 -28.26
N PHE A 19 -14.15 -0.21 -29.00
CA PHE A 19 -13.07 -1.17 -28.85
C PHE A 19 -12.44 -1.13 -27.46
N LEU A 20 -12.13 0.08 -26.96
CA LEU A 20 -11.56 0.26 -25.62
C LEU A 20 -12.52 -0.17 -24.52
N LEU A 21 -13.81 0.15 -24.64
CA LEU A 21 -14.83 -0.31 -23.70
C LEU A 21 -14.93 -1.83 -23.68
N ALA A 22 -14.86 -2.49 -24.85
CA ALA A 22 -14.90 -3.94 -24.95
C ALA A 22 -13.64 -4.62 -24.40
N GLU A 23 -12.46 -3.99 -24.51
CA GLU A 23 -11.23 -4.48 -23.86
C GLU A 23 -11.31 -4.34 -22.33
N ASP A 24 -11.84 -3.23 -21.81
CA ASP A 24 -12.01 -3.02 -20.37
C ASP A 24 -12.98 -4.03 -19.76
N GLU A 25 -14.12 -4.31 -20.41
CA GLU A 25 -15.04 -5.36 -19.97
C GLU A 25 -14.39 -6.76 -19.95
N LYS A 26 -13.52 -7.06 -20.91
CA LYS A 26 -12.77 -8.32 -20.93
C LYS A 26 -11.72 -8.36 -19.82
N ALA A 27 -11.04 -7.26 -19.56
CA ALA A 27 -10.05 -7.13 -18.50
C ALA A 27 -10.70 -7.22 -17.11
N GLN A 28 -11.91 -6.70 -16.94
CA GLN A 28 -12.68 -6.83 -15.69
C GLN A 28 -13.21 -8.26 -15.47
N LYS A 29 -13.55 -8.99 -16.55
CA LYS A 29 -13.92 -10.42 -16.46
C LYS A 29 -12.73 -11.34 -16.19
N SER A 30 -11.52 -10.93 -16.56
CA SER A 30 -10.32 -11.62 -16.11
C SER A 30 -10.06 -11.24 -14.65
N THR A 31 -10.28 -12.18 -13.72
CA THR A 31 -9.82 -12.03 -12.35
C THR A 31 -8.37 -11.53 -12.39
N PRO A 32 -8.04 -10.37 -11.79
CA PRO A 32 -6.67 -9.92 -11.78
C PRO A 32 -5.81 -11.05 -11.23
N PRO A 33 -4.63 -11.34 -11.81
CA PRO A 33 -3.77 -12.35 -11.26
C PRO A 33 -3.53 -11.96 -9.81
N ILE A 34 -3.99 -12.80 -8.88
CA ILE A 34 -3.64 -12.66 -7.47
C ILE A 34 -2.12 -12.53 -7.49
N ILE A 35 -1.62 -11.35 -7.12
CA ILE A 35 -0.20 -11.14 -6.94
C ILE A 35 0.15 -12.03 -5.77
N GLN A 36 0.58 -13.25 -6.06
CA GLN A 36 1.05 -14.18 -5.05
C GLN A 36 2.27 -13.51 -4.46
N HIS A 37 2.11 -12.99 -3.25
CA HIS A 37 3.24 -12.51 -2.48
C HIS A 37 4.24 -13.66 -2.44
N ARG A 38 5.44 -13.45 -3.00
CA ARG A 38 6.51 -14.47 -3.04
C ARG A 38 6.80 -15.04 -1.64
N ARG A 39 6.44 -14.31 -0.59
CA ARG A 39 6.43 -14.74 0.80
C ARG A 39 5.15 -14.19 1.46
N PRO A 40 4.13 -15.04 1.71
CA PRO A 40 3.04 -14.67 2.58
C PRO A 40 3.59 -14.24 3.93
N GLY A 41 3.09 -13.13 4.48
CA GLY A 41 3.43 -12.73 5.84
C GLY A 41 3.00 -13.80 6.86
N PRO A 42 3.49 -13.73 8.11
CA PRO A 42 3.02 -14.62 9.17
C PRO A 42 1.49 -14.52 9.31
N GLY A 43 0.82 -15.67 9.39
CA GLY A 43 -0.65 -15.75 9.41
C GLY A 43 -1.30 -14.99 10.58
N ASN A 44 -0.56 -14.84 11.68
CA ASN A 44 -0.89 -13.94 12.78
C ASN A 44 0.23 -12.90 12.88
N PRO A 45 0.06 -11.68 12.35
CA PRO A 45 0.99 -10.61 12.66
C PRO A 45 0.92 -10.36 14.17
N ALA A 46 2.08 -10.37 14.84
CA ALA A 46 2.14 -9.89 16.22
C ALA A 46 1.56 -8.47 16.24
N TYR A 47 0.57 -8.22 17.09
CA TYR A 47 0.07 -6.86 17.29
C TYR A 47 1.27 -5.96 17.61
N GLY A 48 1.44 -4.91 16.80
CA GLY A 48 2.54 -3.97 16.96
C GLY A 48 2.44 -3.17 18.25
N ILE A 49 3.41 -2.30 18.48
CA ILE A 49 3.40 -1.38 19.62
C ILE A 49 2.11 -0.56 19.59
N PRO A 50 1.36 -0.45 20.71
CA PRO A 50 0.15 0.35 20.76
C PRO A 50 0.45 1.83 20.48
N ALA A 51 -0.45 2.52 19.78
CA ALA A 51 -0.24 3.90 19.35
C ALA A 51 0.08 4.87 20.51
N SER A 52 -0.45 4.62 21.71
CA SER A 52 -0.16 5.39 22.92
C SER A 52 1.33 5.40 23.29
N GLU A 53 2.04 4.31 23.01
CA GLU A 53 3.45 4.13 23.37
C GLU A 53 4.42 4.57 22.27
N TRP A 54 3.93 4.93 21.08
CA TRP A 54 4.78 5.38 19.98
C TRP A 54 5.60 6.60 20.35
N SER A 55 5.02 7.54 21.09
CA SER A 55 5.72 8.72 21.58
C SER A 55 6.95 8.36 22.42
N ILE A 56 6.84 7.34 23.27
CA ILE A 56 7.91 6.86 24.14
C ILE A 56 9.00 6.20 23.29
N VAL A 57 8.62 5.32 22.38
CA VAL A 57 9.55 4.65 21.46
C VAL A 57 10.32 5.66 20.60
N LEU A 58 9.63 6.69 20.09
CA LEU A 58 10.25 7.76 19.31
C LEU A 58 11.24 8.57 20.14
N LYS A 59 10.92 8.94 21.38
CA LYS A 59 11.86 9.62 22.28
C LYS A 59 13.11 8.77 22.54
N ARG A 60 12.93 7.48 22.84
CA ARG A 60 14.04 6.54 23.08
C ARG A 60 14.97 6.42 21.85
N VAL A 61 14.41 6.33 20.66
CA VAL A 61 15.19 6.17 19.41
C VAL A 61 15.80 7.49 18.93
N LEU A 62 15.04 8.60 18.94
CA LEU A 62 15.46 9.86 18.35
C LEU A 62 16.24 10.75 19.33
N GLU A 63 15.75 10.88 20.57
CA GLU A 63 16.37 11.75 21.58
C GLU A 63 17.50 11.01 22.31
N HIS A 64 17.24 9.81 22.80
CA HIS A 64 18.22 9.01 23.55
C HIS A 64 19.17 8.19 22.67
N LYS A 65 18.96 8.19 21.35
CA LYS A 65 19.77 7.43 20.36
C LYS A 65 19.93 5.95 20.71
N GLU A 66 18.93 5.36 21.35
CA GLU A 66 18.96 3.92 21.65
C GLU A 66 18.89 3.10 20.36
N SER A 67 19.54 1.93 20.37
CA SER A 67 19.55 1.06 19.21
C SER A 67 18.15 0.46 18.97
N LEU A 68 17.73 0.41 17.71
CA LEU A 68 16.44 -0.15 17.31
C LEU A 68 16.26 -1.60 17.78
N ARG A 69 17.35 -2.38 17.83
CA ARG A 69 17.34 -3.77 18.30
C ARG A 69 17.03 -3.84 19.80
N LYS A 70 17.69 -3.02 20.62
CA LYS A 70 17.44 -2.98 22.06
C LYS A 70 15.98 -2.61 22.37
N VAL A 71 15.46 -1.60 21.69
CA VAL A 71 14.06 -1.20 21.85
C VAL A 71 13.11 -2.30 21.36
N ALA A 72 13.46 -3.01 20.29
CA ALA A 72 12.64 -4.13 19.83
C ALA A 72 12.60 -5.28 20.86
N ASP A 73 13.74 -5.62 21.45
CA ASP A 73 13.86 -6.66 22.47
C ASP A 73 13.06 -6.31 23.74
N ASP A 74 13.13 -5.06 24.23
CA ASP A 74 12.38 -4.59 25.40
C ASP A 74 10.86 -4.71 25.22
N TYR A 75 10.38 -4.47 24.00
CA TYR A 75 8.95 -4.53 23.66
C TYR A 75 8.52 -5.92 23.16
N GLY A 76 9.46 -6.87 23.02
CA GLY A 76 9.19 -8.20 22.46
C GLY A 76 8.70 -8.16 21.00
N VAL A 77 9.04 -7.12 20.25
CA VAL A 77 8.62 -6.92 18.86
C VAL A 77 9.79 -7.10 17.89
N SER A 78 9.49 -7.19 16.60
CA SER A 78 10.54 -7.23 15.58
C SER A 78 11.24 -5.88 15.45
N HIS A 79 12.52 -5.92 15.07
CA HIS A 79 13.28 -4.74 14.68
C HIS A 79 12.57 -3.89 13.59
N GLU A 80 11.89 -4.55 12.66
CA GLU A 80 11.14 -3.87 11.59
C GLU A 80 9.91 -3.12 12.13
N THR A 81 9.29 -3.59 13.21
CA THR A 81 8.19 -2.90 13.88
C THR A 81 8.65 -1.52 14.37
N ILE A 82 9.80 -1.43 15.04
CA ILE A 82 10.36 -0.14 15.48
C ILE A 82 10.72 0.73 14.27
N ARG A 83 11.31 0.14 13.22
CA ARG A 83 11.66 0.88 11.99
C ARG A 83 10.43 1.48 11.32
N HIS A 84 9.31 0.77 11.27
CA HIS A 84 8.04 1.28 10.72
C HIS A 84 7.49 2.44 11.55
N VAL A 85 7.51 2.36 12.89
CA VAL A 85 7.08 3.45 13.78
C VAL A 85 7.91 4.71 13.52
N VAL A 86 9.23 4.59 13.45
CA VAL A 86 10.13 5.73 13.18
C VAL A 86 9.90 6.33 11.80
N ARG A 87 9.65 5.50 10.78
CA ARG A 87 9.32 5.99 9.42
C ARG A 87 7.98 6.71 9.39
N ALA A 88 6.95 6.13 10.01
CA ALA A 88 5.62 6.73 10.07
C ALA A 88 5.67 8.12 10.71
N ALA A 89 6.46 8.29 11.78
CA ALA A 89 6.62 9.58 12.45
C ALA A 89 7.40 10.63 11.65
N ARG A 90 8.21 10.23 10.66
CA ARG A 90 9.00 11.15 9.81
C ARG A 90 8.26 11.61 8.55
N CYS A 91 7.22 10.88 8.14
CA CYS A 91 6.42 11.20 6.96
C CYS A 91 5.20 12.08 7.28
N GLY A 92 5.10 12.59 8.50
CA GLY A 92 4.05 13.52 8.95
C GLY A 92 4.50 14.97 8.93
#